data_AF-A0A5M7PBR2-F1
#
_entry.id   AF-A0A5M7PBR2-F1
#
_cell.length_a   1.000
_cell.length_b   1.000
_cell.length_c   1.000
_cell.angle_alpha   90.00
_cell.angle_beta   90.00
_cell.angle_gamma   90.00
#
_symmetry.space_group_name_H-M   'P 1'
#
loop_
_entity.id
_entity.type
_entity.pdbx_description
1 polymer ?
#
loop_
_entity_poly.entity_id
_entity_poly.type
_entity_poly.pdbx_seq_one_letter_code
_entity_poly.pdbx_strand_id
1 'polypeptide(L)'
;MNQREFIRSLLDWIENNLGHDLHLDEVARRSGYSRWHLQRLFRQHTGFSLAEYIRQRRLTESALSLLSSNEAILQVAMNYGFDTQQAYTRTFKNYFMMTPGQLRRQRRVEPDRLLFPLAMAS
;
A
#
# COMPACT_ATOMS: atom_id res chain seq x y z
N MET A 1 2.17 -19.46 -16.64
CA MET A 1 1.72 -18.88 -15.37
C MET A 1 0.21 -18.75 -15.41
N ASN A 2 -0.52 -19.39 -14.49
CA ASN A 2 -1.97 -19.24 -14.40
C ASN A 2 -2.34 -17.90 -13.69
N GLN A 3 -3.62 -17.52 -13.70
CA GLN A 3 -4.07 -16.24 -13.12
C GLN A 3 -3.74 -16.12 -11.63
N ARG A 4 -3.84 -17.20 -10.85
CA ARG A 4 -3.54 -17.21 -9.42
C ARG A 4 -2.05 -16.98 -9.15
N GLU A 5 -1.18 -17.67 -9.87
CA GLU A 5 0.29 -17.48 -9.79
C GLU A 5 0.70 -16.06 -10.19
N PHE A 6 0.04 -15.50 -11.21
CA PHE A 6 0.27 -14.13 -11.62
C PHE A 6 -0.12 -13.13 -10.53
N ILE A 7 -1.31 -13.27 -9.93
CA ILE A 7 -1.74 -12.38 -8.83
C ILE A 7 -0.82 -12.52 -7.62
N ARG A 8 -0.37 -13.73 -7.27
CA ARG A 8 0.62 -13.92 -6.21
C ARG A 8 1.92 -13.18 -6.51
N SER A 9 2.48 -13.37 -7.70
CA SER A 9 3.69 -12.67 -8.14
C SER A 9 3.52 -11.14 -8.14
N LEU A 10 2.33 -10.66 -8.52
CA LEU A 10 2.00 -9.24 -8.48
C LEU A 10 1.95 -8.70 -7.05
N LEU A 11 1.34 -9.43 -6.10
CA LEU A 11 1.33 -9.05 -4.69
C LEU A 11 2.77 -8.94 -4.18
N ASP A 12 3.59 -9.97 -4.37
CA ASP A 12 4.99 -9.98 -3.94
C ASP A 12 5.77 -8.80 -4.55
N TRP A 13 5.55 -8.51 -5.83
CA TRP A 13 6.17 -7.36 -6.48
C TRP A 13 5.72 -6.03 -5.87
N ILE A 14 4.43 -5.84 -5.60
CA ILE A 14 3.91 -4.62 -4.95
C ILE A 14 4.56 -4.42 -3.58
N GLU A 15 4.66 -5.48 -2.77
CA GLU A 15 5.24 -5.43 -1.43
C GLU A 15 6.68 -4.95 -1.43
N ASN A 16 7.47 -5.46 -2.36
CA ASN A 16 8.87 -5.08 -2.50
C ASN A 16 9.06 -3.68 -3.11
N ASN A 17 8.00 -3.01 -3.56
CA ASN A 17 8.06 -1.74 -4.27
C ASN A 17 7.13 -0.65 -3.68
N LEU A 18 6.63 -0.81 -2.46
CA LEU A 18 5.68 0.14 -1.86
C LEU A 18 6.22 1.58 -1.76
N GLY A 19 7.53 1.77 -1.63
CA GLY A 19 8.18 3.08 -1.56
C GLY A 19 8.53 3.71 -2.91
N HIS A 20 8.30 3.01 -4.02
CA HIS A 20 8.67 3.47 -5.36
C HIS A 20 7.44 3.76 -6.23
N ASP A 21 7.65 4.44 -7.36
CA ASP A 21 6.61 4.61 -8.37
C ASP A 21 6.26 3.27 -9.00
N LEU A 22 5.07 2.79 -8.66
CA LEU A 22 4.52 1.55 -9.21
C LEU A 22 3.96 1.83 -10.60
N HIS A 23 4.78 1.64 -11.63
CA HIS A 23 4.37 1.72 -13.03
C HIS A 23 3.51 0.50 -13.42
N LEU A 24 2.26 0.47 -12.96
CA LEU A 24 1.34 -0.64 -13.18
C LEU A 24 1.02 -0.89 -14.66
N ASP A 25 1.13 0.14 -15.50
CA ASP A 25 1.00 0.00 -16.95
C ASP A 25 2.10 -0.89 -17.53
N GLU A 26 3.30 -0.86 -16.93
CA GLU A 26 4.40 -1.75 -17.32
C GLU A 26 4.13 -3.20 -16.93
N VAL A 27 3.57 -3.40 -15.73
CA VAL A 27 3.23 -4.75 -15.25
C VAL A 27 2.13 -5.37 -16.11
N ALA A 28 1.11 -4.59 -16.45
CA ALA A 28 0.04 -5.00 -17.35
C ALA A 28 0.59 -5.38 -18.74
N ARG A 29 1.46 -4.53 -19.29
CA ARG A 29 2.10 -4.75 -20.60
C ARG A 29 2.93 -6.04 -20.63
N ARG A 30 3.72 -6.30 -19.58
CA ARG A 30 4.55 -7.53 -19.48
C ARG A 30 3.73 -8.80 -19.28
N SER A 31 2.57 -8.72 -18.64
CA SER A 31 1.70 -9.88 -18.42
C SER A 31 0.78 -10.18 -19.61
N GLY A 32 0.75 -9.33 -20.63
CA GLY A 32 -0.19 -9.44 -21.77
C GLY A 32 -1.62 -9.05 -21.42
N TYR A 33 -1.86 -8.44 -20.25
CA TYR A 33 -3.18 -7.99 -19.84
C TYR A 33 -3.34 -6.49 -20.05
N SER A 34 -4.53 -6.06 -20.45
CA SER A 34 -4.87 -4.64 -20.35
C SER A 34 -4.97 -4.23 -18.87
N ARG A 35 -4.79 -2.93 -18.59
CA ARG A 35 -4.95 -2.38 -17.24
C ARG A 35 -6.32 -2.71 -16.62
N TRP A 36 -7.40 -2.66 -17.43
CA TRP A 36 -8.74 -3.02 -16.99
C TRP A 36 -8.83 -4.48 -16.58
N HIS A 37 -8.27 -5.38 -17.40
CA HIS A 37 -8.26 -6.81 -17.09
C HIS A 37 -7.44 -7.10 -15.83
N LEU A 38 -6.28 -6.45 -15.67
CA LEU A 38 -5.44 -6.54 -14.47
C LEU A 38 -6.21 -6.14 -13.21
N GLN A 39 -6.89 -4.99 -13.22
CA GLN A 39 -7.68 -4.52 -12.09
C GLN A 39 -8.82 -5.48 -11.76
N ARG A 40 -9.50 -6.01 -12.78
CA ARG A 40 -10.58 -6.98 -12.61
C ARG A 40 -10.08 -8.28 -11.96
N LEU A 41 -9.00 -8.85 -12.49
CA LEU A 41 -8.40 -10.07 -11.95
C LEU A 41 -7.95 -9.87 -10.50
N PHE A 42 -7.23 -8.77 -10.23
CA PHE A 42 -6.76 -8.48 -8.89
C PHE A 42 -7.92 -8.41 -7.88
N ARG A 43 -9.00 -7.71 -8.24
CA ARG A 43 -10.19 -7.63 -7.39
C ARG A 43 -10.91 -8.96 -7.22
N GLN A 44 -11.00 -9.77 -8.28
CA GLN A 44 -11.61 -11.10 -8.21
C GLN A 44 -10.85 -12.03 -7.26
N HIS A 45 -9.53 -11.93 -7.21
CA HIS A 45 -8.69 -12.79 -6.37
C HIS A 45 -8.47 -12.27 -4.95
N THR A 46 -8.49 -10.95 -4.73
CA THR A 46 -8.12 -10.34 -3.43
C THR A 46 -9.29 -9.66 -2.71
N GLY A 47 -10.38 -9.35 -3.42
CA GLY A 47 -11.47 -8.50 -2.93
C GLY A 47 -11.18 -7.00 -2.99
N PHE A 48 -9.92 -6.59 -3.17
CA PHE A 48 -9.51 -5.19 -3.21
C PHE A 48 -9.38 -4.65 -4.62
N SER A 49 -9.61 -3.35 -4.80
CA SER A 49 -9.03 -2.70 -5.98
C SER A 49 -7.51 -2.59 -5.79
N LEU A 50 -6.76 -2.69 -6.90
CA LEU A 50 -5.30 -2.61 -6.87
C LEU A 50 -4.79 -1.31 -6.22
N ALA A 51 -5.40 -0.18 -6.56
CA ALA A 51 -5.03 1.13 -6.01
C ALA A 51 -5.36 1.26 -4.51
N GLU A 52 -6.45 0.64 -4.06
CA GLU A 52 -6.82 0.60 -2.64
C GLU A 52 -5.83 -0.24 -1.86
N TYR A 53 -5.49 -1.43 -2.33
CA TYR A 53 -4.52 -2.31 -1.69
C TYR A 53 -3.17 -1.60 -1.49
N ILE A 54 -2.59 -1.05 -2.57
CA ILE A 54 -1.32 -0.31 -2.53
C ILE A 54 -1.38 0.83 -1.51
N ARG A 55 -2.47 1.62 -1.53
CA ARG A 55 -2.62 2.77 -0.63
C ARG A 55 -2.70 2.33 0.83
N GLN A 56 -3.51 1.33 1.15
CA GLN A 56 -3.66 0.84 2.52
C GLN A 56 -2.37 0.21 3.04
N ARG A 57 -1.62 -0.48 2.19
CA ARG A 57 -0.30 -1.01 2.54
C ARG A 57 0.73 0.09 2.79
N ARG A 58 0.85 1.08 1.90
CA ARG A 58 1.70 2.26 2.13
C ARG A 58 1.38 2.97 3.44
N LEU A 59 0.08 3.15 3.74
CA LEU A 59 -0.35 3.76 5.00
C LEU A 59 0.04 2.91 6.21
N THR A 60 -0.18 1.60 6.14
CA THR A 60 0.18 0.66 7.21
C THR A 60 1.68 0.67 7.49
N GLU A 61 2.52 0.48 6.47
CA GLU A 61 3.98 0.51 6.64
C GLU A 61 4.46 1.87 7.15
N SER A 62 3.89 2.97 6.64
CA SER A 62 4.22 4.31 7.13
C SER A 62 3.86 4.49 8.61
N ALA A 63 2.71 3.96 9.06
CA ALA A 63 2.32 4.01 10.47
C ALA A 63 3.30 3.23 11.34
N LEU A 64 3.74 2.05 10.91
CA LEU A 64 4.75 1.26 11.61
C LEU A 64 6.09 2.01 11.70
N SER A 65 6.53 2.64 10.62
CA SER A 65 7.74 3.49 10.60
C SER A 65 7.62 4.70 11.54
N LEU A 66 6.45 5.33 11.63
CA LEU A 66 6.19 6.41 12.60
C LEU A 66 6.27 5.94 14.06
N LEU A 67 5.90 4.70 14.33
CA LEU A 67 5.95 4.12 15.69
C LEU A 67 7.37 3.70 16.07
N SER A 68 8.15 3.17 15.13
CA SER A 68 9.49 2.63 15.36
C SER A 68 10.63 3.64 15.23
N SER A 69 10.36 4.83 14.68
CA SER A 69 11.39 5.86 14.44
C SER A 69 10.98 7.27 14.88
N ASN A 70 11.94 8.20 14.79
CA ASN A 70 11.75 9.64 14.97
C ASN A 70 11.96 10.41 13.65
N GLU A 71 11.97 9.72 12.50
CA GLU A 71 12.15 10.33 11.18
C GLU A 71 11.11 11.45 10.93
N ALA A 72 11.44 12.48 10.16
CA ALA A 72 10.49 13.56 9.87
C ALA A 72 9.22 13.01 9.18
N ILE A 73 8.03 13.52 9.52
CA ILE A 73 6.76 13.04 8.94
C ILE A 73 6.78 13.15 7.39
N LEU A 74 7.33 14.24 6.85
CA LEU A 74 7.52 14.40 5.41
C LEU A 74 8.42 13.32 4.82
N GLN A 75 9.52 12.95 5.50
CA GLN A 75 10.44 11.93 5.00
C GLN A 75 9.77 10.55 5.01
N VAL A 76 9.06 10.20 6.08
CA VAL A 76 8.23 8.97 6.11
C VAL A 76 7.22 8.98 4.97
N ALA A 77 6.53 10.10 4.72
CA ALA A 77 5.57 10.21 3.62
C ALA A 77 6.23 9.92 2.25
N MET A 78 7.38 10.52 1.98
CA MET A 78 8.14 10.31 0.73
C MET A 78 8.62 8.86 0.59
N ASN A 79 9.10 8.24 1.67
CA ASN A 79 9.55 6.84 1.69
C ASN A 79 8.44 5.85 1.32
N TYR A 80 7.17 6.25 1.41
CA TYR A 80 6.00 5.45 1.04
C TYR A 80 5.20 6.05 -0.12
N GLY A 81 5.86 6.83 -0.99
CA GLY A 81 5.32 7.27 -2.27
C GLY A 81 4.23 8.35 -2.17
N PHE A 82 4.33 9.24 -1.18
CA PHE A 82 3.54 10.46 -1.11
C PHE A 82 4.41 11.69 -1.39
N ASP A 83 4.04 12.48 -2.40
CA ASP A 83 4.83 13.65 -2.83
C ASP A 83 4.83 14.82 -1.84
N THR A 84 3.79 14.88 -0.99
CA THR A 84 3.62 16.00 -0.04
C THR A 84 3.10 15.52 1.31
N GLN A 85 3.54 16.18 2.38
CA GLN A 85 3.05 15.92 3.74
C GLN A 85 1.54 16.19 3.88
N GLN A 86 1.00 17.15 3.13
CA GLN A 86 -0.42 17.50 3.16
C GLN A 86 -1.29 16.37 2.58
N ALA A 87 -0.93 15.85 1.40
CA ALA A 87 -1.64 14.73 0.78
C ALA A 87 -1.56 13.46 1.65
N TYR A 88 -0.36 13.20 2.20
CA TYR A 88 -0.15 12.12 3.15
C TYR A 88 -1.03 12.27 4.40
N THR A 89 -0.96 13.41 5.08
CA THR A 89 -1.71 13.66 6.33
C THR A 89 -3.21 13.52 6.12
N ARG A 90 -3.75 14.03 5.01
CA ARG A 90 -5.18 13.89 4.66
C ARG A 90 -5.56 12.42 4.48
N THR A 91 -4.78 11.69 3.68
CA THR A 91 -5.05 10.28 3.37
C THR A 91 -4.93 9.40 4.62
N PHE A 92 -3.88 9.63 5.41
CA PHE A 92 -3.62 8.95 6.66
C PHE A 92 -4.73 9.18 7.68
N LYS A 93 -5.17 10.44 7.85
CA LYS A 93 -6.27 10.78 8.76
C LYS A 93 -7.58 10.10 8.33
N ASN A 94 -7.87 10.04 7.04
CA ASN A 94 -9.08 9.37 6.56
C ASN A 94 -9.06 7.86 6.84
N TYR A 95 -7.88 7.24 6.82
CA TYR A 95 -7.73 5.80 7.02
C TYR A 95 -7.64 5.40 8.50
N PHE A 96 -6.79 6.07 9.28
CA PHE A 96 -6.55 5.77 10.70
C PHE A 96 -7.40 6.59 11.67
N MET A 97 -8.23 7.52 11.17
CA MET A 97 -9.02 8.47 11.98
C MET A 97 -8.20 9.39 12.89
N MET A 98 -6.88 9.48 12.65
CA MET A 98 -5.94 10.34 13.37
C MET A 98 -4.80 10.79 12.45
N THR A 99 -4.15 11.91 12.77
CA THR A 99 -3.01 12.40 11.97
C THR A 99 -1.72 11.62 12.28
N PRO A 100 -0.73 11.63 11.38
CA PRO A 100 0.60 11.05 11.64
C PRO A 100 1.25 11.56 12.94
N GLY A 101 1.11 12.86 13.21
CA GLY A 101 1.65 13.48 14.43
C GLY A 101 0.91 13.03 15.69
N GLN A 102 -0.42 12.84 15.62
CA GLN A 102 -1.19 12.28 16.74
C GLN A 102 -0.74 10.85 17.05
N LEU A 103 -0.61 10.01 16.02
CA LEU A 103 -0.13 8.63 16.18
C LEU A 103 1.27 8.59 16.80
N ARG A 104 2.21 9.43 16.34
CA ARG A 104 3.56 9.50 16.91
C ARG A 104 3.55 9.87 18.39
N ARG A 105 2.72 10.83 18.78
CA ARG A 105 2.59 11.27 20.18
C ARG A 105 1.95 10.19 21.06
N GLN A 106 0.95 9.48 20.55
CA GLN A 106 0.22 8.46 21.30
C GLN A 106 0.92 7.10 21.31
N ARG A 107 1.84 6.85 20.36
CA ARG A 107 2.54 5.57 20.15
C ARG A 107 1.59 4.38 20.06
N ARG A 108 0.41 4.59 19.46
CA ARG A 108 -0.64 3.57 19.33
C ARG A 108 -1.36 3.70 17.99
N VAL A 109 -1.71 2.55 17.43
CA VAL A 109 -2.60 2.38 16.28
C VAL A 109 -3.51 1.19 16.58
N GLU A 110 -4.77 1.26 16.18
CA GLU A 110 -5.68 0.12 16.38
C GLU A 110 -5.31 -1.01 15.40
N PRO A 111 -5.08 -2.25 15.89
CA PRO A 111 -4.60 -3.34 15.04
C PRO A 111 -5.52 -3.70 13.86
N ASP A 112 -6.83 -3.49 13.99
CA ASP A 112 -7.83 -3.73 12.95
C ASP A 112 -7.72 -2.76 11.76
N ARG A 113 -7.03 -1.64 11.94
CA ARG A 113 -6.72 -0.66 10.89
C ARG A 113 -5.44 -0.99 10.13
N LEU A 114 -4.68 -2.00 10.55
CA LEU A 114 -3.45 -2.41 9.86
C LEU A 114 -3.79 -3.45 8.80
N LEU A 115 -3.42 -3.15 7.56
CA LEU A 115 -3.48 -4.12 6.47
C LEU A 115 -2.11 -4.79 6.33
N PHE A 116 -2.07 -6.11 6.55
CA PHE A 116 -0.88 -6.93 6.34
C PHE A 116 -0.82 -7.48 4.90
N PRO A 117 0.35 -7.95 4.43
CA PRO A 117 0.46 -8.63 3.15
C PRO A 117 -0.57 -9.73 2.97
N LEU A 118 -1.26 -9.69 1.84
CA LEU A 118 -2.17 -10.77 1.48
C LEU A 118 -1.34 -12.00 1.13
N ALA A 119 -1.36 -12.99 2.01
CA ALA A 119 -0.85 -14.31 1.70
C ALA A 119 -1.91 -15.07 0.90
N MET A 120 -1.67 -15.27 -0.39
CA MET A 120 -2.44 -16.27 -1.12
C MET A 120 -1.95 -17.65 -0.69
N ALA A 121 -2.85 -18.46 -0.12
CA ALA A 121 -2.57 -19.87 0.13
C ALA A 121 -1.99 -20.51 -1.14
N SER A 122 -1.10 -21.48 -0.99
CA SER A 122 -0.52 -22.20 -2.15
C SER A 122 -1.56 -23.09 -2.82
#